data_AF-A0A453GGS2-F1
#
_entry.id   AF-A0A453GGS2-F1
#
_cell.length_a   1.000
_cell.length_b   1.000
_cell.length_c   1.000
_cell.angle_alpha   90.00
_cell.angle_beta   90.00
_cell.angle_gamma   90.00
#
_symmetry.space_group_name_H-M   'P 1'
#
loop_
_entity.id
_entity.type
_entity.pdbx_description
1 polymer ?
#
loop_
_entity_poly.entity_id
_entity_poly.type
_entity_poly.pdbx_seq_one_letter_code
_entity_poly.pdbx_strand_id
1 'polypeptide(L)'
;KDRREFLKKMRQPRAEPLVKFALMKKVRDKCKLSRCPWCGFINGVAKKGRMGLVIVHDCSKTLDGSTEELRSALSHKKEKLAITSIHTLDPATVLSLFRRMIDEDCELLNLGDRPEKLIITEIAVPPVPIRPSVFVGGGGGRMR
;
A
#
# COMPACT_ATOMS: atom_id res chain seq x y z
N LYS A 1 22.70 -1.80 -8.23
CA LYS A 1 23.04 -0.87 -9.32
C LYS A 1 21.78 -0.14 -9.80
N ASP A 2 20.72 -0.87 -10.12
CA ASP A 2 19.41 -0.36 -10.56
C ASP A 2 18.81 0.74 -9.67
N ARG A 3 18.82 0.57 -8.35
CA ARG A 3 18.26 1.56 -7.39
C ARG A 3 18.82 2.96 -7.62
N ARG A 4 20.15 3.09 -7.74
CA ARG A 4 20.85 4.36 -7.91
C ARG A 4 20.50 5.02 -9.25
N GLU A 5 20.34 4.23 -10.30
CA GLU A 5 19.95 4.72 -11.62
C GLU A 5 18.52 5.23 -11.66
N PHE A 6 17.58 4.52 -11.04
CA PHE A 6 16.19 4.99 -10.94
C PHE A 6 16.09 6.26 -10.11
N LEU A 7 16.76 6.35 -8.95
CA LEU A 7 16.81 7.56 -8.13
C LEU A 7 17.34 8.76 -8.93
N LYS A 8 18.44 8.57 -9.68
CA LYS A 8 19.00 9.64 -10.52
C LYS A 8 17.98 10.15 -11.56
N LYS A 9 17.18 9.26 -12.14
CA LYS A 9 16.13 9.64 -13.11
C LYS A 9 14.92 10.30 -12.43
N MET A 10 14.50 9.82 -11.26
CA MET A 10 13.39 10.39 -10.50
C MET A 10 13.68 11.81 -9.99
N ARG A 11 14.92 12.08 -9.60
CA ARG A 11 15.40 13.39 -9.11
C ARG A 11 15.66 14.42 -10.20
N GLN A 12 15.43 14.09 -11.47
CA GLN A 12 15.59 15.06 -12.56
C GLN A 12 14.59 16.23 -12.40
N PRO A 13 15.05 17.49 -12.23
CA PRO A 13 14.17 18.61 -11.90
C PRO A 13 13.14 18.93 -12.98
N ARG A 14 13.48 18.68 -14.26
CA ARG A 14 12.65 18.97 -15.43
C ARG A 14 11.93 17.74 -15.99
N ALA A 15 11.90 16.63 -15.25
CA ALA A 15 11.20 15.44 -15.71
C ALA A 15 9.68 15.66 -15.67
N GLU A 16 9.02 15.45 -16.81
CA GLU A 16 7.57 15.52 -16.90
C GLU A 16 6.88 14.49 -15.98
N PRO A 17 5.69 14.80 -15.44
CA PRO A 17 4.96 13.88 -14.57
C PRO A 17 4.74 12.49 -15.19
N LEU A 18 4.39 12.43 -16.48
CA LEU A 18 4.15 11.16 -17.20
C LEU A 18 5.41 10.27 -17.23
N VAL A 19 6.59 10.87 -17.37
CA VAL A 19 7.87 10.16 -17.35
C VAL A 19 8.12 9.57 -15.96
N LYS A 20 7.85 10.33 -14.89
CA LYS A 20 7.97 9.83 -13.51
C LYS A 20 7.00 8.68 -13.23
N PHE A 21 5.75 8.77 -13.72
CA PHE A 21 4.79 7.66 -13.61
C PHE A 21 5.27 6.41 -14.36
N ALA A 22 5.83 6.56 -15.56
CA ALA A 22 6.39 5.45 -16.32
C ALA A 22 7.60 4.81 -15.62
N LEU A 23 8.46 5.62 -14.99
CA LEU A 23 9.59 5.15 -14.20
C LEU A 23 9.14 4.39 -12.95
N MET A 24 8.19 4.93 -12.19
CA MET A 24 7.60 4.26 -11.03
C MET A 24 6.97 2.91 -11.42
N LYS A 25 6.29 2.82 -12.57
CA LYS A 25 5.78 1.55 -13.09
C LYS A 25 6.91 0.54 -13.33
N LYS A 26 8.02 0.95 -13.94
CA LYS A 26 9.22 0.10 -14.14
C LYS A 26 9.83 -0.36 -12.82
N VAL A 27 9.88 0.51 -11.80
CA VAL A 27 10.35 0.16 -10.46
C VAL A 27 9.41 -0.89 -9.84
N ARG A 28 8.10 -0.63 -9.83
CA ARG A 28 7.09 -1.55 -9.31
C ARG A 28 7.16 -2.94 -9.95
N ASP A 29 7.34 -3.01 -11.26
CA ASP A 29 7.41 -4.29 -11.97
C ASP A 29 8.68 -5.08 -11.58
N LYS A 30 9.80 -4.41 -11.29
CA LYS A 30 11.00 -5.06 -10.72
C LYS A 30 10.83 -5.50 -9.26
N CYS A 31 9.94 -4.86 -8.52
CA CYS A 31 9.66 -5.17 -7.11
C CYS A 31 8.64 -6.30 -6.92
N LYS A 32 8.10 -6.91 -8.00
CA LYS A 32 7.23 -8.10 -7.96
C LYS A 32 8.05 -9.38 -7.67
N LEU A 33 8.84 -9.35 -6.62
CA LEU A 33 9.69 -10.45 -6.17
C LEU A 33 8.92 -11.28 -5.14
N SER A 34 8.91 -12.60 -5.29
CA SER A 34 8.29 -13.53 -4.33
C SER A 34 9.03 -13.56 -2.99
N ARG A 35 10.30 -13.14 -2.95
CA ARG A 35 11.12 -13.13 -1.73
C ARG A 35 11.87 -11.81 -1.60
N CYS A 36 11.82 -11.20 -0.42
CA CYS A 36 12.53 -9.98 -0.12
C CYS A 36 14.06 -10.25 -0.10
N PRO A 37 14.87 -9.50 -0.85
CA PRO A 37 16.33 -9.68 -0.84
C PRO A 37 17.00 -9.18 0.45
N TRP A 38 16.30 -8.39 1.28
CA TRP A 38 16.86 -7.81 2.50
C TRP A 38 16.58 -8.67 3.74
N CYS A 39 15.33 -9.06 3.98
CA CYS A 39 14.95 -9.88 5.14
C CYS A 39 14.59 -11.32 4.81
N GLY A 40 14.53 -11.70 3.53
CA GLY A 40 14.16 -13.07 3.12
C GLY A 40 12.68 -13.41 3.28
N PHE A 41 11.82 -12.46 3.68
CA PHE A 41 10.38 -12.66 3.83
C PHE A 41 9.70 -12.98 2.49
N ILE A 42 8.69 -13.84 2.50
CA ILE A 42 7.94 -14.25 1.31
C ILE A 42 6.83 -13.22 1.04
N ASN A 43 6.91 -12.55 -0.09
CA ASN A 43 5.95 -11.54 -0.53
C ASN A 43 4.93 -12.15 -1.49
N GLY A 44 3.72 -12.33 -1.00
CA GLY A 44 2.54 -12.67 -1.78
C GLY A 44 1.89 -11.50 -2.52
N VAL A 45 0.69 -11.76 -3.04
CA VAL A 45 -0.13 -10.77 -3.75
C VAL A 45 -0.94 -9.95 -2.77
N ALA A 46 -0.78 -8.62 -2.78
CA ALA A 46 -1.68 -7.70 -2.09
C ALA A 46 -2.91 -7.42 -2.96
N LYS A 47 -4.11 -7.70 -2.45
CA LYS A 47 -5.39 -7.54 -3.17
C LYS A 47 -6.44 -6.89 -2.27
N LYS A 48 -7.42 -6.21 -2.89
CA LYS A 48 -8.60 -5.71 -2.18
C LYS A 48 -9.46 -6.91 -1.73
N GLY A 49 -9.89 -6.89 -0.47
CA GLY A 49 -10.82 -7.87 0.09
C GLY A 49 -12.17 -7.82 -0.61
N ARG A 50 -12.91 -8.93 -0.62
CA ARG A 50 -14.22 -9.04 -1.28
C ARG A 50 -15.31 -8.17 -0.65
N MET A 51 -15.19 -7.88 0.65
CA MET A 51 -16.16 -7.07 1.40
C MET A 51 -15.41 -6.01 2.20
N GLY A 52 -15.89 -4.76 2.12
CA GLY A 52 -15.35 -3.62 2.87
C GLY A 52 -14.04 -3.02 2.31
N LEU A 53 -13.44 -2.14 3.12
CA LEU A 53 -12.18 -1.44 2.84
C LEU A 53 -11.00 -2.21 3.44
N VAL A 54 -10.91 -3.50 3.13
CA VAL A 54 -9.87 -4.39 3.66
C VAL A 54 -8.85 -4.70 2.57
N ILE A 55 -7.57 -4.68 2.93
CA ILE A 55 -6.48 -5.16 2.07
C ILE A 55 -6.03 -6.52 2.61
N VAL A 56 -5.85 -7.48 1.69
CA VAL A 56 -5.42 -8.83 2.01
C VAL A 56 -4.11 -9.12 1.28
N HIS A 57 -3.10 -9.55 2.03
CA HIS A 57 -1.82 -10.02 1.52
C HIS A 57 -1.79 -11.54 1.49
N ASP A 58 -1.80 -12.10 0.28
CA ASP A 58 -1.94 -13.53 0.03
C ASP A 58 -0.63 -14.13 -0.51
N CYS A 59 0.13 -14.73 0.40
CA CYS A 59 1.37 -15.47 0.17
C CYS A 59 1.16 -16.93 -0.25
N SER A 60 -0.08 -17.45 -0.30
CA SER A 60 -0.34 -18.88 -0.54
C SER A 60 0.24 -19.39 -1.87
N LYS A 61 0.22 -18.55 -2.91
CA LYS A 61 0.68 -18.91 -4.26
C LYS A 61 2.18 -18.76 -4.47
N THR A 62 2.88 -18.12 -3.52
CA THR A 62 4.32 -17.83 -3.59
C THR A 62 5.14 -18.75 -2.67
N LEU A 63 4.48 -19.67 -1.98
CA LEU A 63 5.12 -20.72 -1.21
C LEU A 63 5.55 -21.83 -2.18
N ASP A 64 6.84 -21.89 -2.47
CA ASP A 64 7.43 -23.05 -3.15
C ASP A 64 7.33 -24.29 -2.23
N GLY A 65 7.29 -25.50 -2.81
CA GLY A 65 7.03 -26.79 -2.14
C GLY A 65 7.89 -27.14 -0.91
N SER A 66 8.92 -26.35 -0.58
CA SER A 66 9.72 -26.48 0.65
C SER A 66 8.90 -26.25 1.93
N THR A 67 7.83 -25.46 1.90
CA THR A 67 6.95 -25.32 3.08
C THR A 67 5.98 -26.47 3.28
N GLU A 68 5.75 -27.32 2.27
CA GLU A 68 4.91 -28.52 2.42
C GLU A 68 5.60 -29.58 3.29
N GLU A 69 6.92 -29.68 3.22
CA GLU A 69 7.72 -30.53 4.12
C GLU A 69 7.65 -30.04 5.57
N LEU A 70 7.76 -28.71 5.78
CA LEU A 70 7.63 -28.10 7.10
C LEU A 70 6.20 -28.22 7.65
N ARG A 71 5.18 -28.06 6.79
CA ARG A 71 3.77 -28.26 7.14
C ARG A 71 3.47 -29.72 7.51
N SER A 72 4.10 -30.66 6.81
CA SER A 72 3.96 -32.10 7.08
C SER A 72 4.65 -32.50 8.39
N ALA A 73 5.86 -31.97 8.65
CA ALA A 73 6.59 -32.19 9.90
C ALA A 73 5.89 -31.57 11.14
N LEU A 74 5.17 -30.45 10.96
CA LEU A 74 4.44 -29.77 12.04
C LEU A 74 3.01 -30.29 12.25
N SER A 75 2.51 -31.22 11.41
CA SER A 75 1.15 -31.77 11.48
C SER A 75 0.80 -32.42 12.83
N HIS A 76 1.82 -32.88 13.58
CA HIS A 76 1.67 -33.50 14.88
C HIS A 76 1.55 -32.51 16.06
N LYS A 77 1.83 -31.21 15.87
CA LYS A 77 1.58 -30.18 16.89
C LYS A 77 0.21 -29.55 16.63
N LYS A 78 -0.69 -29.69 17.60
CA LYS A 78 -2.06 -29.13 17.60
C LYS A 78 -2.10 -27.59 17.55
N GLU A 79 -0.95 -26.97 17.75
CA GLU A 79 -0.72 -25.56 17.48
C GLU A 79 -0.60 -25.41 15.96
N LYS A 80 -1.72 -25.09 15.31
CA LYS A 80 -1.73 -24.56 13.95
C LYS A 80 -0.86 -23.31 13.96
N LEU A 81 0.46 -23.45 13.85
CA LEU A 81 1.32 -22.34 13.50
C LEU A 81 0.75 -21.85 12.18
N ALA A 82 0.03 -20.75 12.32
CA ALA A 82 -0.48 -19.95 11.26
C ALA A 82 0.74 -19.44 10.48
N ILE A 83 1.30 -20.30 9.64
CA ILE A 83 1.64 -19.89 8.29
C ILE A 83 0.29 -19.56 7.64
N THR A 84 -0.37 -18.52 8.15
CA THR A 84 -1.49 -17.89 7.51
C THR A 84 -0.88 -17.26 6.31
N SER A 85 -0.83 -18.05 5.24
CA SER A 85 -0.46 -17.61 3.91
C SER A 85 -1.37 -16.49 3.40
N ILE A 86 -2.34 -16.04 4.20
CA ILE A 86 -3.23 -14.92 3.95
C ILE A 86 -3.21 -14.04 5.20
N HIS A 87 -2.65 -12.83 5.08
CA HIS A 87 -2.62 -11.82 6.11
C HIS A 87 -3.60 -10.69 5.78
N THR A 88 -4.48 -10.35 6.71
CA THR A 88 -5.30 -9.14 6.61
C THR A 88 -4.45 -7.95 7.05
N LEU A 89 -4.37 -6.90 6.23
CA LEU A 89 -3.67 -5.66 6.56
C LEU A 89 -4.66 -4.64 7.10
N ASP A 90 -4.65 -4.43 8.41
CA ASP A 90 -5.41 -3.38 9.07
C ASP A 90 -4.69 -2.01 8.98
N PRO A 91 -5.42 -0.88 9.12
CA PRO A 91 -4.83 0.45 9.03
C PRO A 91 -3.70 0.71 10.03
N ALA A 92 -3.75 0.16 11.24
CA ALA A 92 -2.72 0.38 12.25
C ALA A 92 -1.42 -0.36 11.89
N THR A 93 -1.53 -1.59 11.40
CA THR A 93 -0.40 -2.35 10.84
C THR A 93 0.21 -1.64 9.65
N VAL A 94 -0.60 -1.18 8.69
CA VAL A 94 -0.12 -0.44 7.51
C VAL A 94 0.57 0.87 7.90
N LEU A 95 0.02 1.60 8.87
CA LEU A 95 0.65 2.82 9.39
C LEU A 95 2.04 2.53 9.97
N SER A 96 2.18 1.46 10.76
CA SER A 96 3.48 1.03 11.31
C SER A 96 4.47 0.67 10.20
N LEU A 97 4.01 0.00 9.13
CA LEU A 97 4.84 -0.34 7.97
C LEU A 97 5.29 0.92 7.21
N PHE A 98 4.37 1.86 6.94
CA PHE A 98 4.68 3.10 6.24
C PHE A 98 5.68 3.97 6.99
N ARG A 99 5.58 4.05 8.32
CA ARG A 99 6.58 4.77 9.15
C ARG A 99 8.00 4.23 9.01
N ARG A 100 8.16 2.92 8.74
CA ARG A 100 9.46 2.27 8.56
C ARG A 100 10.06 2.46 7.18
N MET A 101 9.31 3.00 6.21
CA MET A 101 9.83 3.28 4.88
C MET A 101 10.85 4.42 4.93
N ILE A 102 11.90 4.32 4.11
CA ILE A 102 12.92 5.36 3.97
C ILE A 102 12.53 6.36 2.87
N ASP A 103 13.04 7.59 2.96
CA ASP A 103 12.64 8.67 2.04
C ASP A 103 13.02 8.37 0.58
N GLU A 104 14.16 7.71 0.36
CA GLU A 104 14.56 7.28 -0.98
C GLU A 104 13.56 6.31 -1.63
N ASP A 105 12.90 5.44 -0.84
CA ASP A 105 11.87 4.54 -1.37
C ASP A 105 10.61 5.33 -1.75
N CYS A 106 10.31 6.38 -1.00
CA CYS A 106 9.20 7.28 -1.30
C CYS A 106 9.43 7.99 -2.63
N GLU A 107 10.66 8.45 -2.90
CA GLU A 107 11.03 9.03 -4.19
C GLU A 107 10.91 8.02 -5.35
N LEU A 108 11.37 6.78 -5.15
CA LEU A 108 11.27 5.72 -6.16
C LEU A 108 9.83 5.35 -6.50
N LEU A 109 8.94 5.44 -5.52
CA LEU A 109 7.50 5.23 -5.67
C LEU A 109 6.76 6.47 -6.17
N ASN A 110 7.48 7.57 -6.45
CA ASN A 110 6.92 8.85 -6.90
C ASN A 110 5.89 9.42 -5.91
N LEU A 111 6.14 9.29 -4.60
CA LEU A 111 5.30 9.86 -3.56
C LEU A 111 5.69 11.33 -3.34
N GLY A 112 4.70 12.21 -3.23
CA GLY A 112 4.92 13.63 -2.94
C GLY A 112 5.26 13.93 -1.48
N ASP A 113 4.94 13.00 -0.58
CA ASP A 113 5.18 13.11 0.85
C ASP A 113 5.32 11.70 1.46
N ARG A 114 5.59 11.64 2.76
CA ARG A 114 5.69 10.42 3.55
C ARG A 114 4.39 9.58 3.48
N PRO A 115 4.48 8.26 3.24
CA PRO A 115 3.32 7.40 3.01
C PRO A 115 2.40 7.26 4.23
N GLU A 116 2.91 7.45 5.46
CA GLU A 116 2.08 7.41 6.67
C GLU A 116 0.96 8.46 6.66
N LYS A 117 1.13 9.58 5.93
CA LYS A 117 0.10 10.64 5.79
C LYS A 117 -1.06 10.23 4.89
N LEU A 118 -0.95 9.12 4.17
CA LEU A 118 -2.06 8.53 3.39
C LEU A 118 -3.09 7.85 4.30
N ILE A 119 -2.73 7.55 5.56
CA ILE A 119 -3.63 6.99 6.56
C ILE A 119 -4.22 8.13 7.39
N ILE A 120 -5.55 8.28 7.32
CA ILE A 120 -6.27 9.30 8.07
C ILE A 120 -6.29 8.89 9.55
N THR A 121 -5.49 9.57 10.37
CA THR A 121 -5.53 9.46 11.84
C THR A 121 -6.38 10.55 12.49
N GLU A 122 -6.50 11.69 11.82
CA GLU A 122 -7.19 12.88 12.28
C GLU A 122 -8.05 13.41 11.13
N ILE A 123 -9.26 13.86 11.46
CA ILE A 123 -10.21 14.41 10.48
C ILE A 123 -10.46 15.86 10.83
N ALA A 124 -10.10 16.75 9.91
CA ALA A 124 -10.44 18.16 10.02
C ALA A 124 -11.96 18.32 9.91
N VAL A 125 -12.57 18.98 10.90
CA VAL A 125 -14.01 19.24 10.88
C VAL A 125 -14.26 20.53 10.09
N PRO A 126 -15.09 20.46 9.03
CA PRO A 126 -15.41 21.64 8.22
C PRO A 126 -16.17 22.70 9.05
N PRO A 127 -15.85 24.02 8.94
CA PRO A 127 -16.57 25.06 9.66
C PRO A 127 -18.04 25.18 9.23
N VAL A 128 -18.86 25.82 10.06
CA VAL A 128 -20.32 25.92 9.90
C VAL A 128 -20.77 26.43 8.51
N PRO A 129 -20.13 27.45 7.88
CA PRO A 129 -20.57 27.94 6.57
C PRO A 129 -20.53 26.90 5.45
N ILE A 130 -19.61 25.93 5.53
CA ILE A 130 -19.52 24.83 4.56
C ILE A 130 -20.27 23.58 5.00
N ARG A 131 -20.90 23.62 6.20
CA ARG A 131 -21.83 22.60 6.72
C ARG A 131 -23.19 23.23 7.05
N PRO A 132 -23.90 23.85 6.09
CA PRO A 132 -25.21 24.42 6.35
C PRO A 132 -26.17 23.31 6.80
N SER A 133 -26.97 23.59 7.83
CA SER A 133 -27.98 22.64 8.35
C SER A 133 -29.19 22.49 7.43
N VAL A 134 -29.39 23.44 6.52
CA VAL A 134 -30.45 23.46 5.51
C VAL A 134 -29.83 23.59 4.13
N PHE A 135 -30.17 22.66 3.23
CA PHE A 135 -29.82 22.77 1.83
C PHE A 135 -30.62 23.93 1.21
N VAL A 136 -29.95 25.01 0.81
CA VAL A 136 -30.58 26.05 0.00
C VAL A 136 -30.64 25.53 -1.43
N GLY A 137 -31.69 24.76 -1.74
CA GLY A 137 -32.06 24.40 -3.09
C GLY A 137 -32.32 25.67 -3.91
N GLY A 138 -31.75 25.71 -5.12
CA GLY A 138 -31.77 26.89 -5.99
C GLY A 138 -33.16 27.46 -6.22
N GLY A 139 -33.27 28.77 -5.99
CA GLY A 139 -34.18 29.71 -6.66
C GLY A 139 -35.56 29.18 -7.04
N GLY A 140 -36.48 29.13 -6.08
CA GLY A 140 -37.90 29.31 -6.36
C GLY A 140 -38.15 30.73 -6.86
N GLY A 141 -37.82 31.01 -8.12
CA GLY A 141 -38.15 32.25 -8.79
C GLY A 141 -39.66 32.37 -8.94
N ARG A 142 -40.32 33.05 -7.99
CA ARG A 142 -41.62 33.65 -8.22
C ARG A 142 -41.39 35.09 -8.67
N MET A 143 -41.41 35.29 -9.98
CA MET A 143 -41.53 36.60 -10.61
C MET A 143 -42.89 37.19 -10.17
N ARG A 144 -42.89 38.41 -9.64
CA ARG A 144 -44.07 39.27 -9.54
C ARG A 144 -44.13 40.14 -10.78
#